data_AF-A0A349MNN2-F1
#
_entry.id   AF-A0A349MNN2-F1
#
_cell.length_a   1.000
_cell.length_b   1.000
_cell.length_c   1.000
_cell.angle_alpha   90.00
_cell.angle_beta   90.00
_cell.angle_gamma   90.00
#
_symmetry.space_group_name_H-M   'P 1'
#
loop_
_entity.id
_entity.type
_entity.pdbx_description
1 polymer ?
#
loop_
_entity_poly.entity_id
_entity_poly.type
_entity_poly.pdbx_seq_one_letter_code
_entity_poly.pdbx_strand_id
1 'polypeptide(L)'
;MLIGLRFVFVVSLIVLMTGCATQRTSHLDFEDQSSVELSLDFCRNWSEQLDVVIAQYEARDFGATKVKDYVYLRADRFLAAFSDLVYDDPNLFRAWVSAMVDLDQESRQIEVNNLNEAALRLLGKDRLTIKDVTKRCSVFFKEHYLEEPFDNLEKLTAVVFIPDDYSSVKRALGLYPLLKIPFIKGIKEWHKQARDTFERYAQKDVKVVSTRQYEPTKKNIFRPQEVARLMSQRDALGQLTLSPDLLSRLFVTYAPIFTIEDSGEFDRVGAVDFTKEGAVTVNVLEPTVYTHLTHTRFEGRTLPQLVYVAWFLARPKEGVGDLLGGNLDGIIWRVTLDHDGTPLLFDSIHPCGCYHMFFPTDRLVPNA
;
A
#
# COMPACT_ATOMS: atom_id res chain seq x y z
N MET A 1 15.66 -61.42 -10.08
CA MET A 1 14.71 -60.32 -10.42
C MET A 1 14.91 -59.15 -9.44
N LEU A 2 16.13 -58.59 -9.37
CA LEU A 2 16.47 -57.50 -8.43
C LEU A 2 17.55 -56.54 -8.96
N ILE A 3 17.93 -56.69 -10.24
CA ILE A 3 18.99 -55.88 -10.88
C ILE A 3 18.39 -54.86 -11.86
N GLY A 4 17.17 -55.10 -12.38
CA GLY A 4 16.51 -54.20 -13.33
C GLY A 4 15.84 -52.96 -12.72
N LEU A 5 15.51 -52.97 -11.43
CA LEU A 5 14.77 -51.85 -10.80
C LEU A 5 15.68 -50.71 -10.32
N ARG A 6 16.98 -50.97 -10.14
CA ARG A 6 17.96 -49.94 -9.74
C ARG A 6 18.43 -49.08 -10.91
N PHE A 7 18.40 -49.61 -12.14
CA PHE A 7 18.84 -48.85 -13.32
C PHE A 7 17.80 -47.82 -13.78
N VAL A 8 16.50 -48.11 -13.62
CA VAL A 8 15.42 -47.17 -13.99
C VAL A 8 15.37 -45.97 -13.03
N PHE A 9 15.67 -46.16 -11.75
CA PHE A 9 15.69 -45.05 -10.77
C PHE A 9 16.90 -44.12 -10.93
N VAL A 10 18.04 -44.61 -11.41
CA VAL A 10 19.23 -43.78 -11.62
C VAL A 10 19.13 -42.95 -12.90
N VAL A 11 18.46 -43.46 -13.94
CA VAL A 11 18.25 -42.69 -15.19
C VAL A 11 17.17 -41.61 -15.03
N SER A 12 16.11 -41.86 -14.25
CA SER A 12 15.10 -40.81 -13.96
C SER A 12 15.61 -39.68 -13.06
N LEU A 13 16.67 -39.88 -12.27
CA LEU A 13 17.25 -38.82 -11.43
C LEU A 13 18.21 -37.90 -12.21
N ILE A 14 18.78 -38.37 -13.33
CA ILE A 14 19.74 -37.58 -14.13
C ILE A 14 19.00 -36.66 -15.13
N VAL A 15 17.81 -37.01 -15.57
CA VAL A 15 17.01 -36.18 -16.51
C VAL A 15 16.29 -35.00 -15.81
N LEU A 16 16.21 -34.99 -14.47
CA LEU A 16 15.66 -33.87 -13.69
C LEU A 16 16.71 -32.80 -13.33
N MET A 17 17.97 -32.97 -13.70
CA MET A 17 19.08 -32.06 -13.34
C MET A 17 19.72 -31.35 -14.54
N THR A 18 19.18 -31.49 -15.75
CA THR A 18 19.54 -30.61 -16.88
C THR A 18 18.61 -29.42 -16.94
N GLY A 19 18.63 -28.61 -15.88
CA GLY A 19 18.21 -27.22 -16.00
C GLY A 19 19.22 -26.53 -16.91
N CYS A 20 18.81 -26.14 -18.11
CA CYS A 20 19.59 -25.19 -18.90
C CYS A 20 19.73 -23.91 -18.06
N ALA A 21 20.87 -23.74 -17.39
CA ALA A 21 21.31 -22.46 -16.89
C ALA A 21 21.66 -21.62 -18.13
N THR A 22 20.65 -21.06 -18.78
CA THR A 22 20.85 -19.96 -19.71
C THR A 22 21.24 -18.77 -18.85
N GLN A 23 22.54 -18.63 -18.62
CA GLN A 23 23.12 -17.43 -18.03
C GLN A 23 22.87 -16.31 -19.05
N ARG A 24 21.71 -15.66 -18.97
CA ARG A 24 21.49 -14.37 -19.64
C ARG A 24 22.31 -13.35 -18.88
N THR A 25 23.60 -13.29 -19.14
CA THR A 25 24.37 -12.05 -18.95
C THR A 25 23.93 -11.09 -20.04
N SER A 26 22.75 -10.49 -19.87
CA SER A 26 22.46 -9.23 -20.54
C SER A 26 23.09 -8.13 -19.69
N HIS A 27 24.42 -8.02 -19.78
CA HIS A 27 25.01 -6.70 -19.61
C HIS A 27 24.46 -5.89 -20.77
N LEU A 28 23.48 -5.04 -20.51
CA LEU A 28 23.19 -3.95 -21.44
C LEU A 28 24.47 -3.11 -21.43
N ASP A 29 25.31 -3.31 -22.45
CA ASP A 29 26.45 -2.43 -22.72
C ASP A 29 25.88 -1.07 -23.11
N PHE A 30 25.77 -0.20 -22.12
CA PHE A 30 25.44 1.20 -22.30
C PHE A 30 26.73 1.93 -22.68
N GLU A 31 27.11 1.90 -23.95
CA GLU A 31 28.03 2.90 -24.50
C GLU A 31 27.30 4.25 -24.57
N ASP A 32 27.86 5.20 -23.82
CA ASP A 32 27.67 6.65 -23.90
C ASP A 32 26.30 7.28 -23.56
N GLN A 33 26.38 8.29 -22.69
CA GLN A 33 25.33 8.76 -21.79
C GLN A 33 24.44 9.86 -22.39
N SER A 34 24.30 9.94 -23.71
CA SER A 34 23.59 11.07 -24.36
C SER A 34 22.49 10.68 -25.36
N SER A 35 22.35 9.40 -25.73
CA SER A 35 21.29 8.99 -26.66
C SER A 35 20.92 7.51 -26.51
N VAL A 36 20.47 7.09 -25.31
CA VAL A 36 19.70 5.84 -25.24
C VAL A 36 18.41 6.07 -26.03
N GLU A 37 18.38 5.53 -27.25
CA GLU A 37 17.16 5.45 -28.05
C GLU A 37 16.19 4.54 -27.31
N LEU A 38 15.13 5.14 -26.76
CA LEU A 38 14.10 4.38 -26.07
C LEU A 38 13.33 3.58 -27.11
N SER A 39 13.25 2.27 -26.90
CA SER A 39 12.45 1.36 -27.69
C SER A 39 11.62 0.47 -26.77
N LEU A 40 10.57 -0.16 -27.33
CA LEU A 40 9.74 -1.11 -26.60
C LEU A 40 10.58 -2.26 -26.02
N ASP A 41 11.52 -2.79 -26.80
CA ASP A 41 12.40 -3.89 -26.39
C ASP A 41 13.37 -3.45 -25.30
N PHE A 42 13.98 -2.27 -25.46
CA PHE A 42 14.90 -1.72 -24.45
C PHE A 42 14.21 -1.58 -23.09
N CYS A 43 13.07 -0.89 -23.06
CA CYS A 43 12.37 -0.61 -21.82
C CYS A 43 11.75 -1.88 -21.20
N ARG A 44 11.27 -2.84 -22.01
CA ARG A 44 10.83 -4.14 -21.51
C ARG A 44 11.98 -4.90 -20.84
N ASN A 45 13.13 -5.01 -21.52
CA ASN A 45 14.31 -5.69 -20.97
C ASN A 45 14.82 -5.02 -19.70
N TRP A 46 14.82 -3.68 -19.66
CA TRP A 46 15.18 -2.92 -18.46
C TRP A 46 14.24 -3.23 -17.29
N SER A 47 12.92 -3.20 -17.51
CA SER A 47 11.94 -3.53 -16.47
C SER A 47 12.10 -4.96 -15.94
N GLU A 48 12.38 -5.92 -16.82
CA GLU A 48 12.61 -7.33 -16.44
C GLU A 48 13.88 -7.48 -15.60
N GLN A 49 14.99 -6.86 -16.01
CA GLN A 49 16.24 -6.90 -15.25
C GLN A 49 16.08 -6.25 -13.88
N LEU A 50 15.42 -5.10 -13.81
CA LEU A 50 15.13 -4.42 -12.56
C LEU A 50 14.25 -5.29 -11.65
N ASP A 51 13.22 -5.95 -12.20
CA ASP A 51 12.35 -6.86 -11.45
C ASP A 51 13.10 -8.05 -10.84
N VAL A 52 14.06 -8.63 -11.56
CA VAL A 52 14.91 -9.72 -11.06
C VAL A 52 15.74 -9.26 -9.88
N VAL A 53 16.39 -8.09 -9.98
CA VAL A 53 17.22 -7.56 -8.89
C VAL A 53 16.36 -7.20 -7.67
N ILE A 54 15.20 -6.57 -7.88
CA ILE A 54 14.28 -6.26 -6.78
C ILE A 54 13.81 -7.52 -6.06
N ALA A 55 13.48 -8.57 -6.80
CA ALA A 55 13.06 -9.84 -6.21
C ALA A 55 14.21 -10.52 -5.45
N GLN A 56 15.42 -10.52 -6.01
CA GLN A 56 16.60 -11.12 -5.38
C GLN A 56 16.97 -10.46 -4.05
N TYR A 57 16.70 -9.17 -3.90
CA TYR A 57 17.01 -8.39 -2.69
C TYR A 57 15.80 -8.13 -1.80
N GLU A 58 14.67 -8.80 -2.07
CA GLU A 58 13.42 -8.67 -1.29
C GLU A 58 12.95 -7.20 -1.15
N ALA A 59 13.28 -6.36 -2.13
CA ALA A 59 13.05 -4.92 -2.11
C ALA A 59 11.69 -4.50 -2.69
N ARG A 60 10.82 -5.48 -2.97
CA ARG A 60 9.52 -5.29 -3.63
C ARG A 60 8.62 -4.40 -2.77
N ASP A 61 8.02 -3.39 -3.40
CA ASP A 61 6.87 -2.71 -2.83
C ASP A 61 5.61 -3.57 -3.05
N PHE A 62 4.87 -3.80 -1.98
CA PHE A 62 3.66 -4.62 -1.96
C PHE A 62 2.37 -3.77 -1.91
N GLY A 63 2.48 -2.44 -1.94
CA GLY A 63 1.31 -1.55 -1.96
C GLY A 63 0.48 -1.68 -3.23
N ALA A 64 1.11 -1.57 -4.40
CA ALA A 64 0.45 -1.68 -5.70
C ALA A 64 0.80 -2.99 -6.43
N THR A 65 -0.19 -3.55 -7.14
CA THR A 65 -0.05 -4.82 -7.87
C THR A 65 0.33 -4.56 -9.32
N LYS A 66 1.33 -5.29 -9.83
CA LYS A 66 1.68 -5.27 -11.27
C LYS A 66 0.53 -5.78 -12.13
N VAL A 67 0.21 -5.05 -13.19
CA VAL A 67 -0.80 -5.48 -14.17
C VAL A 67 -0.18 -6.55 -15.07
N LYS A 68 -0.82 -7.72 -15.13
CA LYS A 68 -0.28 -8.89 -15.85
C LYS A 68 -0.14 -8.59 -17.34
N ASP A 69 1.02 -8.89 -17.92
CA ASP A 69 1.37 -8.69 -19.34
C ASP A 69 1.56 -7.21 -19.77
N TYR A 70 1.40 -6.25 -18.86
CA TYR A 70 1.62 -4.82 -19.12
C TYR A 70 2.76 -4.30 -18.23
N VAL A 71 3.88 -3.94 -18.85
CA VAL A 71 5.02 -3.35 -18.13
C VAL A 71 4.70 -1.90 -17.77
N TYR A 72 5.28 -1.39 -16.68
CA TYR A 72 5.04 -0.03 -16.20
C TYR A 72 3.60 0.32 -15.81
N LEU A 73 2.71 -0.68 -15.68
CA LEU A 73 1.38 -0.50 -15.11
C LEU A 73 1.28 -1.23 -13.78
N ARG A 74 0.88 -0.49 -12.74
CA ARG A 74 0.38 -1.06 -11.49
C ARG A 74 -0.98 -0.52 -11.16
N ALA A 75 -1.76 -1.32 -10.45
CA ALA A 75 -3.05 -0.92 -9.95
C ALA A 75 -3.19 -1.26 -8.47
N ASP A 76 -4.01 -0.47 -7.79
CA ASP A 76 -4.56 -0.77 -6.49
C ASP A 76 -6.08 -1.02 -6.63
N ARG A 77 -6.77 -1.19 -5.48
CA ARG A 77 -8.22 -1.43 -5.49
C ARG A 77 -9.01 -0.22 -5.95
N PHE A 78 -8.45 0.99 -5.83
CA PHE A 78 -9.10 2.21 -6.31
C PHE A 78 -9.10 2.23 -7.83
N LEU A 79 -7.95 2.03 -8.48
CA LEU A 79 -7.83 2.00 -9.94
C LEU A 79 -8.58 0.81 -10.56
N ALA A 80 -8.59 -0.36 -9.91
CA ALA A 80 -9.36 -1.50 -10.38
C ALA A 80 -10.88 -1.24 -10.44
N ALA A 81 -11.41 -0.29 -9.64
CA ALA A 81 -12.82 0.05 -9.66
C ALA A 81 -13.26 0.86 -10.90
N PHE A 82 -12.33 1.24 -11.78
CA PHE A 82 -12.61 1.95 -13.04
C PHE A 82 -12.58 1.04 -14.27
N SER A 83 -12.16 -0.22 -14.16
CA SER A 83 -11.99 -1.13 -15.30
C SER A 83 -13.24 -1.24 -16.19
N ASP A 84 -14.44 -1.23 -15.59
CA ASP A 84 -15.71 -1.30 -16.34
C ASP A 84 -16.22 0.06 -16.83
N LEU A 85 -15.64 1.16 -16.35
CA LEU A 85 -16.12 2.53 -16.63
C LEU A 85 -15.42 3.18 -17.82
N VAL A 86 -14.23 2.70 -18.19
CA VAL A 86 -13.37 3.34 -19.19
C VAL A 86 -13.76 3.08 -20.64
N TYR A 87 -14.62 2.09 -20.91
CA TYR A 87 -14.97 1.65 -22.28
C TYR A 87 -15.57 2.77 -23.14
N ASP A 88 -16.45 3.59 -22.56
CA ASP A 88 -17.22 4.60 -23.30
C ASP A 88 -16.69 6.03 -23.10
N ASP A 89 -15.59 6.20 -22.35
CA ASP A 89 -15.01 7.51 -22.04
C ASP A 89 -13.49 7.53 -22.28
N PRO A 90 -13.05 7.99 -23.48
CA PRO A 90 -11.65 8.09 -23.83
C PRO A 90 -10.82 8.99 -22.89
N ASN A 91 -11.45 9.99 -22.26
CA ASN A 91 -10.76 10.85 -21.30
C ASN A 91 -10.55 10.13 -19.96
N LEU A 92 -11.56 9.36 -19.51
CA LEU A 92 -11.43 8.49 -18.35
C LEU A 92 -10.39 7.40 -18.56
N PHE A 93 -10.38 6.77 -19.74
CA PHE A 93 -9.35 5.80 -20.14
C PHE A 93 -7.95 6.40 -20.04
N ARG A 94 -7.72 7.58 -20.65
CA ARG A 94 -6.43 8.28 -20.60
C ARG A 94 -5.98 8.56 -19.16
N ALA A 95 -6.89 9.01 -18.30
CA ALA A 95 -6.59 9.29 -16.90
C ALA A 95 -6.31 8.02 -16.10
N TRP A 96 -7.06 6.95 -16.36
CA TRP A 96 -6.89 5.65 -15.71
C TRP A 96 -5.53 5.02 -16.01
N VAL A 97 -5.14 4.96 -17.29
CA VAL A 97 -3.81 4.49 -17.70
C VAL A 97 -2.71 5.37 -17.11
N SER A 98 -2.89 6.70 -17.15
CA SER A 98 -1.95 7.65 -16.54
C SER A 98 -1.73 7.36 -15.06
N ALA A 99 -2.80 7.15 -14.30
CA ALA A 99 -2.72 6.87 -12.87
C ALA A 99 -2.04 5.53 -12.58
N MET A 100 -2.25 4.50 -13.40
CA MET A 100 -1.55 3.21 -13.27
C MET A 100 -0.04 3.32 -13.53
N VAL A 101 0.37 4.18 -14.47
CA VAL A 101 1.80 4.49 -14.71
C VAL A 101 2.40 5.27 -13.56
N ASP A 102 1.69 6.29 -13.07
CA ASP A 102 2.16 7.11 -11.95
C ASP A 102 2.33 6.25 -10.68
N LEU A 103 1.40 5.31 -10.45
CA LEU A 103 1.49 4.34 -9.36
C LEU A 103 2.65 3.35 -9.51
N ASP A 104 2.92 2.83 -10.72
CA ASP A 104 4.13 2.01 -10.95
C ASP A 104 5.39 2.84 -10.68
N GLN A 105 5.46 4.07 -11.16
CA GLN A 105 6.62 4.93 -10.98
C GLN A 105 6.91 5.20 -9.49
N GLU A 106 5.87 5.44 -8.68
CA GLU A 106 6.00 5.58 -7.23
C GLU A 106 6.54 4.29 -6.59
N SER A 107 5.92 3.14 -6.87
CA SER A 107 6.38 1.85 -6.35
C SER A 107 7.82 1.54 -6.77
N ARG A 108 8.21 1.84 -8.01
CA ARG A 108 9.58 1.64 -8.52
C ARG A 108 10.58 2.52 -7.79
N GLN A 109 10.22 3.75 -7.45
CA GLN A 109 11.06 4.64 -6.67
C GLN A 109 11.34 4.06 -5.27
N ILE A 110 10.30 3.52 -4.62
CA ILE A 110 10.41 2.85 -3.30
C ILE A 110 11.30 1.60 -3.42
N GLU A 111 11.03 0.76 -4.41
CA GLU A 111 11.81 -0.47 -4.65
C GLU A 111 13.30 -0.16 -4.85
N VAL A 112 13.63 0.83 -5.67
CA VAL A 112 15.01 1.24 -5.94
C VAL A 112 15.67 1.91 -4.71
N ASN A 113 14.89 2.60 -3.87
CA ASN A 113 15.39 3.12 -2.59
C ASN A 113 15.77 2.01 -1.61
N ASN A 114 15.04 0.90 -1.64
CA ASN A 114 15.29 -0.26 -0.77
C ASN A 114 16.48 -1.13 -1.26
N LEU A 115 17.02 -0.87 -2.45
CA LEU A 115 18.20 -1.57 -2.96
C LEU A 115 19.49 -1.08 -2.28
N ASN A 116 20.26 -2.04 -1.77
CA ASN A 116 21.60 -1.82 -1.24
C ASN A 116 22.68 -1.72 -2.35
N GLU A 117 23.90 -1.34 -1.98
CA GLU A 117 25.01 -1.15 -2.93
C GLU A 117 25.43 -2.43 -3.69
N ALA A 118 25.15 -3.63 -3.15
CA ALA A 118 25.40 -4.86 -3.89
C ALA A 118 24.38 -5.03 -5.04
N ALA A 119 23.11 -4.71 -4.79
CA ALA A 119 22.07 -4.74 -5.83
C ALA A 119 22.32 -3.70 -6.93
N LEU A 120 22.72 -2.48 -6.56
CA LEU A 120 23.04 -1.43 -7.54
C LEU A 120 24.19 -1.84 -8.47
N ARG A 121 25.21 -2.56 -7.94
CA ARG A 121 26.31 -3.09 -8.76
C ARG A 121 25.86 -4.11 -9.80
N LEU A 122 24.83 -4.93 -9.52
CA LEU A 122 24.28 -5.87 -10.51
C LEU A 122 23.57 -5.14 -11.66
N LEU A 123 23.00 -3.96 -11.38
CA LEU A 123 22.41 -3.09 -12.40
C LEU A 123 23.47 -2.26 -13.14
N GLY A 124 24.72 -2.25 -12.65
CA GLY A 124 25.85 -1.54 -13.26
C GLY A 124 25.71 -0.02 -13.28
N LYS A 125 24.80 0.54 -12.48
CA LYS A 125 24.43 1.96 -12.49
C LYS A 125 24.20 2.46 -11.06
N ASP A 126 24.40 3.76 -10.84
CA ASP A 126 24.04 4.40 -9.58
C ASP A 126 22.52 4.55 -9.43
N ARG A 127 22.08 4.77 -8.20
CA ARG A 127 20.66 4.86 -7.84
C ARG A 127 19.91 5.96 -8.61
N LEU A 128 20.54 7.10 -8.89
CA LEU A 128 19.89 8.20 -9.61
C LEU A 128 19.69 7.83 -11.08
N THR A 129 20.71 7.25 -11.71
CA THR A 129 20.61 6.77 -13.11
C THR A 129 19.54 5.68 -13.26
N ILE A 130 19.45 4.72 -12.33
CA ILE A 130 18.41 3.67 -12.35
C ILE A 130 17.02 4.28 -12.32
N LYS A 131 16.79 5.27 -11.46
CA LYS A 131 15.51 5.97 -11.35
C LYS A 131 15.18 6.76 -12.61
N ASP A 132 16.16 7.46 -13.18
CA ASP A 132 15.98 8.23 -14.41
C ASP A 132 15.61 7.34 -15.60
N VAL A 133 16.36 6.27 -15.85
CA VAL A 133 16.07 5.32 -16.93
C VAL A 133 14.69 4.69 -16.75
N THR A 134 14.36 4.27 -15.52
CA THR A 134 13.04 3.70 -15.19
C THR A 134 11.93 4.69 -15.48
N LYS A 135 12.06 5.94 -15.02
CA LYS A 135 11.08 7.00 -15.26
C LYS A 135 10.91 7.30 -16.75
N ARG A 136 11.99 7.41 -17.51
CA ARG A 136 11.95 7.65 -18.95
C ARG A 136 11.23 6.52 -19.69
N CYS A 137 11.47 5.27 -19.30
CA CYS A 137 10.75 4.12 -19.83
C CYS A 137 9.27 4.09 -19.43
N SER A 138 8.91 4.46 -18.19
CA SER A 138 7.52 4.62 -17.77
C SER A 138 6.79 5.64 -18.65
N VAL A 139 7.39 6.80 -18.91
CA VAL A 139 6.84 7.84 -19.79
C VAL A 139 6.70 7.32 -21.23
N PHE A 140 7.71 6.62 -21.75
CA PHE A 140 7.66 6.03 -23.10
C PHE A 140 6.51 5.02 -23.24
N PHE A 141 6.33 4.12 -22.27
CA PHE A 141 5.25 3.14 -22.28
C PHE A 141 3.87 3.77 -22.06
N LYS A 142 3.78 4.86 -21.29
CA LYS A 142 2.55 5.61 -21.12
C LYS A 142 2.01 6.08 -22.47
N GLU A 143 2.84 6.75 -23.27
CA GLU A 143 2.43 7.23 -24.60
C GLU A 143 1.96 6.06 -25.48
N HIS A 144 2.70 4.94 -25.49
CA HIS A 144 2.31 3.74 -26.23
C HIS A 144 0.94 3.18 -25.80
N TYR A 145 0.61 3.21 -24.50
CA TYR A 145 -0.70 2.78 -24.00
C TYR A 145 -1.84 3.77 -24.29
N LEU A 146 -1.53 5.00 -24.68
CA LEU A 146 -2.51 6.05 -24.99
C LEU A 146 -2.70 6.28 -26.50
N GLU A 147 -1.98 5.54 -27.35
CA GLU A 147 -2.13 5.58 -28.82
C GLU A 147 -3.53 5.10 -29.26
N GLU A 148 -4.16 5.85 -30.17
CA GLU A 148 -5.47 5.54 -30.75
C GLU A 148 -5.30 4.92 -32.15
N PRO A 149 -5.98 3.80 -32.48
CA PRO A 149 -6.86 3.00 -31.62
C PRO A 149 -6.07 2.12 -30.64
N PHE A 150 -6.49 2.09 -29.37
CA PHE A 150 -5.93 1.16 -28.39
C PHE A 150 -6.61 -0.21 -28.49
N ASP A 151 -6.08 -1.08 -29.36
CA ASP A 151 -6.67 -2.38 -29.72
C ASP A 151 -6.76 -3.40 -28.55
N ASN A 152 -6.19 -3.10 -27.39
CA ASN A 152 -6.08 -4.02 -26.25
C ASN A 152 -6.90 -3.61 -25.02
N LEU A 153 -7.85 -2.68 -25.15
CA LEU A 153 -8.63 -2.20 -24.00
C LEU A 153 -9.35 -3.33 -23.26
N GLU A 154 -10.08 -4.19 -23.98
CA GLU A 154 -10.80 -5.33 -23.40
C GLU A 154 -9.87 -6.29 -22.66
N LYS A 155 -8.66 -6.51 -23.19
CA LYS A 155 -7.66 -7.35 -22.54
C LYS A 155 -7.11 -6.67 -21.29
N LEU A 156 -6.89 -5.36 -21.32
CA LEU A 156 -6.36 -4.58 -20.19
C LEU A 156 -7.35 -4.57 -19.03
N THR A 157 -8.62 -4.22 -19.27
CA THR A 157 -9.66 -4.18 -18.23
C THR A 157 -9.86 -5.55 -17.57
N ALA A 158 -9.75 -6.64 -18.34
CA ALA A 158 -9.86 -8.00 -17.82
C ALA A 158 -8.72 -8.42 -16.87
N VAL A 159 -7.56 -7.75 -16.91
CA VAL A 159 -6.41 -8.08 -16.05
C VAL A 159 -6.11 -7.05 -14.97
N VAL A 160 -6.77 -5.89 -14.99
CA VAL A 160 -6.68 -4.88 -13.93
C VAL A 160 -7.67 -5.24 -12.82
N PHE A 161 -7.28 -6.20 -12.00
CA PHE A 161 -7.95 -6.57 -10.75
C PHE A 161 -6.91 -6.87 -9.67
N ILE A 162 -7.30 -6.71 -8.40
CA ILE A 162 -6.40 -6.97 -7.28
C ILE A 162 -6.76 -8.31 -6.65
N PRO A 163 -5.91 -9.35 -6.78
CA PRO A 163 -6.19 -10.65 -6.17
C PRO A 163 -6.20 -10.53 -4.64
N ASP A 164 -6.95 -11.40 -3.98
CA ASP A 164 -6.82 -11.61 -2.55
C ASP A 164 -5.79 -12.70 -2.23
N ASP A 165 -5.22 -12.65 -1.02
CA ASP A 165 -4.22 -13.63 -0.56
C ASP A 165 -4.88 -14.91 0.01
N TYR A 166 -6.21 -15.07 -0.09
CA TYR A 166 -6.88 -16.24 0.45
C TYR A 166 -6.74 -17.45 -0.48
N SER A 167 -6.31 -18.57 0.08
CA SER A 167 -6.38 -19.86 -0.61
C SER A 167 -7.70 -20.57 -0.29
N SER A 168 -8.61 -20.63 -1.26
CA SER A 168 -9.87 -21.36 -1.15
C SER A 168 -9.67 -22.83 -0.78
N VAL A 169 -8.64 -23.47 -1.32
CA VAL A 169 -8.30 -24.87 -1.00
C VAL A 169 -7.84 -25.00 0.46
N LYS A 170 -6.96 -24.12 0.95
CA LYS A 170 -6.54 -24.14 2.37
C LYS A 170 -7.71 -23.84 3.32
N ARG A 171 -8.67 -23.00 2.90
CA ARG A 171 -9.87 -22.69 3.69
C ARG A 171 -10.86 -23.86 3.75
N ALA A 172 -11.01 -24.60 2.65
CA ALA A 172 -11.96 -25.71 2.55
C ALA A 172 -11.41 -27.03 3.09
N LEU A 173 -10.17 -27.38 2.70
CA LEU A 173 -9.54 -28.68 2.98
C LEU A 173 -8.42 -28.61 4.04
N GLY A 174 -7.99 -27.41 4.44
CA GLY A 174 -7.03 -27.23 5.52
C GLY A 174 -7.67 -27.25 6.91
N LEU A 175 -6.91 -26.85 7.92
CA LEU A 175 -7.38 -26.81 9.33
C LEU A 175 -8.28 -25.60 9.64
N TYR A 176 -8.53 -24.72 8.68
CA TYR A 176 -9.34 -23.51 8.89
C TYR A 176 -10.74 -23.78 9.50
N PRO A 177 -11.53 -24.80 9.06
CA PRO A 177 -12.83 -25.07 9.65
C PRO A 177 -12.78 -25.46 11.14
N LEU A 178 -11.65 -26.00 11.61
CA LEU A 178 -11.42 -26.35 13.01
C LEU A 178 -10.92 -25.12 13.79
N LEU A 179 -9.90 -24.44 13.26
CA LEU A 179 -9.29 -23.29 13.92
C LEU A 179 -10.24 -22.09 14.02
N LYS A 180 -11.19 -21.92 13.09
CA LYS A 180 -12.15 -20.79 13.16
C LYS A 180 -12.96 -20.75 14.45
N ILE A 181 -13.20 -21.89 15.11
CA ILE A 181 -14.07 -21.98 16.30
C ILE A 181 -13.51 -21.17 17.47
N PRO A 182 -12.27 -21.42 17.95
CA PRO A 182 -11.68 -20.59 19.00
C PRO A 182 -11.48 -19.13 18.56
N PHE A 183 -11.16 -18.88 17.27
CA PHE A 183 -11.03 -17.51 16.75
C PHE A 183 -12.34 -16.71 16.84
N ILE A 184 -13.49 -17.31 16.48
CA ILE A 184 -14.80 -16.64 16.60
C ILE A 184 -15.09 -16.26 18.05
N LYS A 185 -14.71 -17.11 19.02
CA LYS A 185 -14.85 -16.78 20.44
C LYS A 185 -13.98 -15.57 20.81
N GLY A 186 -12.73 -15.54 20.37
CA GLY A 186 -11.83 -14.40 20.57
C GLY A 186 -12.38 -13.10 19.98
N ILE A 187 -12.94 -13.13 18.78
CA ILE A 187 -13.58 -11.97 18.13
C ILE A 187 -14.77 -11.46 18.94
N LYS A 188 -15.63 -12.37 19.44
CA LYS A 188 -16.79 -11.97 20.28
C LYS A 188 -16.36 -11.32 21.58
N GLU A 189 -15.32 -11.85 22.21
CA GLU A 189 -14.77 -11.29 23.45
C GLU A 189 -14.14 -9.91 23.17
N TRP A 190 -13.37 -9.79 22.10
CA TRP A 190 -12.83 -8.50 21.67
C TRP A 190 -13.92 -7.46 21.40
N HIS A 191 -15.01 -7.84 20.71
CA HIS A 191 -16.17 -6.95 20.52
C HIS A 191 -16.80 -6.48 21.83
N LYS A 192 -16.83 -7.36 22.85
CA LYS A 192 -17.32 -6.98 24.18
C LYS A 192 -16.36 -5.98 24.84
N GLN A 193 -15.07 -6.28 24.87
CA GLN A 193 -14.04 -5.41 25.45
C GLN A 193 -13.99 -4.03 24.77
N ALA A 194 -14.17 -3.98 23.45
CA ALA A 194 -14.25 -2.74 22.69
C ALA A 194 -15.46 -1.91 23.16
N ARG A 195 -16.67 -2.51 23.23
CA ARG A 195 -17.87 -1.82 23.74
C ARG A 195 -17.71 -1.35 25.18
N ASP A 196 -17.23 -2.22 26.07
CA ASP A 196 -17.00 -1.89 27.47
C ASP A 196 -16.00 -0.72 27.60
N THR A 197 -15.04 -0.61 26.67
CA THR A 197 -14.09 0.51 26.60
C THR A 197 -14.76 1.80 26.14
N PHE A 198 -15.58 1.77 25.09
CA PHE A 198 -16.36 2.95 24.69
C PHE A 198 -17.33 3.40 25.79
N GLU A 199 -18.02 2.48 26.45
CA GLU A 199 -18.94 2.78 27.56
C GLU A 199 -18.21 3.42 28.75
N ARG A 200 -17.02 2.91 29.09
CA ARG A 200 -16.16 3.51 30.11
C ARG A 200 -15.80 4.95 29.75
N TYR A 201 -15.33 5.17 28.52
CA TYR A 201 -14.90 6.49 28.04
C TYR A 201 -16.04 7.47 27.74
N ALA A 202 -17.28 7.00 27.64
CA ALA A 202 -18.47 7.84 27.56
C ALA A 202 -18.89 8.42 28.93
N GLN A 203 -18.40 7.88 30.05
CA GLN A 203 -18.71 8.38 31.39
C GLN A 203 -17.93 9.67 31.68
N LYS A 204 -18.55 10.61 32.40
CA LYS A 204 -17.85 11.78 32.93
C LYS A 204 -16.92 11.31 34.05
N ASP A 205 -15.64 11.64 33.98
CA ASP A 205 -14.60 11.36 35.00
C ASP A 205 -13.98 9.94 35.00
N VAL A 206 -13.51 9.47 33.84
CA VAL A 206 -12.65 8.27 33.78
C VAL A 206 -11.34 8.52 34.52
N LYS A 207 -11.06 7.72 35.56
CA LYS A 207 -9.78 7.75 36.28
C LYS A 207 -8.72 7.02 35.47
N VAL A 208 -7.82 7.78 34.86
CA VAL A 208 -6.58 7.31 34.23
C VAL A 208 -5.38 7.86 35.00
N VAL A 209 -4.29 7.09 35.06
CA VAL A 209 -3.08 7.46 35.82
C VAL A 209 -2.44 8.72 35.22
N SER A 210 -2.26 8.71 33.90
CA SER A 210 -1.72 9.81 33.12
C SER A 210 -2.15 9.67 31.66
N THR A 211 -2.28 10.81 30.99
CA THR A 211 -2.54 10.86 29.55
C THR A 211 -1.54 11.77 28.87
N ARG A 212 -1.22 11.43 27.63
CA ARG A 212 -0.44 12.27 26.73
C ARG A 212 -1.30 12.66 25.54
N GLN A 213 -1.25 13.95 25.20
CA GLN A 213 -1.97 14.50 24.06
C GLN A 213 -0.98 14.84 22.95
N TYR A 214 -1.28 14.40 21.74
CA TYR A 214 -0.56 14.72 20.52
C TYR A 214 -1.45 15.57 19.63
N GLU A 215 -1.01 16.79 19.32
CA GLU A 215 -1.71 17.74 18.45
C GLU A 215 -0.78 18.23 17.33
N PRO A 216 -1.34 18.67 16.18
CA PRO A 216 -0.54 19.20 15.08
C PRO A 216 0.26 20.44 15.49
N THR A 217 1.55 20.47 15.15
CA THR A 217 2.44 21.61 15.44
C THR A 217 2.00 22.90 14.75
N LYS A 218 1.44 22.79 13.54
CA LYS A 218 0.93 23.93 12.77
C LYS A 218 -0.56 24.10 13.04
N LYS A 219 -1.01 25.33 13.32
CA LYS A 219 -2.43 25.67 13.53
C LYS A 219 -3.06 26.44 12.37
N ASN A 220 -2.39 26.47 11.22
CA ASN A 220 -2.94 27.10 10.02
C ASN A 220 -3.95 26.15 9.36
N ILE A 221 -5.21 26.24 9.76
CA ILE A 221 -6.31 25.43 9.22
C ILE A 221 -7.09 26.18 8.15
N PHE A 222 -7.77 25.46 7.26
CA PHE A 222 -8.74 26.04 6.34
C PHE A 222 -10.09 26.29 7.03
N ARG A 223 -10.80 27.33 6.57
CA ARG A 223 -12.22 27.53 6.87
C ARG A 223 -13.07 26.59 6.01
N PRO A 224 -14.29 26.22 6.44
CA PRO A 224 -15.16 25.32 5.67
C PRO A 224 -15.38 25.75 4.20
N GLN A 225 -15.58 27.06 3.94
CA GLN A 225 -15.76 27.53 2.56
C GLN A 225 -14.49 27.41 1.70
N GLU A 226 -13.30 27.47 2.32
CA GLU A 226 -12.04 27.25 1.62
C GLU A 226 -11.91 25.77 1.24
N VAL A 227 -12.22 24.85 2.16
CA VAL A 227 -12.19 23.41 1.88
C VAL A 227 -13.17 23.04 0.76
N ALA A 228 -14.39 23.57 0.80
CA ALA A 228 -15.38 23.31 -0.25
C ALA A 228 -14.86 23.70 -1.65
N ARG A 229 -14.07 24.77 -1.77
CA ARG A 229 -13.40 25.17 -3.03
C ARG A 229 -12.25 24.25 -3.42
N LEU A 230 -11.56 23.66 -2.45
CA LEU A 230 -10.53 22.64 -2.75
C LEU A 230 -11.18 21.36 -3.27
N MET A 231 -12.34 20.98 -2.75
CA MET A 231 -13.03 19.76 -3.15
C MET A 231 -13.53 19.78 -4.60
N SER A 232 -13.60 20.94 -5.27
CA SER A 232 -13.92 21.01 -6.69
C SER A 232 -12.71 20.80 -7.62
N GLN A 233 -11.49 20.75 -7.08
CA GLN A 233 -10.26 20.54 -7.86
C GLN A 233 -9.99 19.05 -8.01
N ARG A 234 -10.50 18.47 -9.10
CA ARG A 234 -10.44 17.04 -9.36
C ARG A 234 -9.97 16.70 -10.76
N ASP A 235 -9.31 15.56 -10.89
CA ASP A 235 -8.99 14.95 -12.19
C ASP A 235 -10.20 14.17 -12.76
N ALA A 236 -10.02 13.54 -13.91
CA ALA A 236 -11.09 12.74 -14.56
C ALA A 236 -11.45 11.46 -13.77
N LEU A 237 -10.59 10.97 -12.88
CA LEU A 237 -10.90 9.87 -11.95
C LEU A 237 -11.60 10.38 -10.67
N GLY A 238 -11.79 11.70 -10.56
CA GLY A 238 -12.38 12.35 -9.40
C GLY A 238 -11.41 12.47 -8.20
N GLN A 239 -10.12 12.19 -8.38
CA GLN A 239 -9.09 12.36 -7.34
C GLN A 239 -8.82 13.84 -7.12
N LEU A 240 -8.45 14.21 -5.89
CA LEU A 240 -8.08 15.60 -5.57
C LEU A 240 -6.73 15.95 -6.19
N THR A 241 -6.69 17.05 -6.95
CA THR A 241 -5.46 17.58 -7.56
C THR A 241 -5.03 18.84 -6.81
N LEU A 242 -4.35 18.66 -5.67
CA LEU A 242 -3.89 19.77 -4.82
C LEU A 242 -2.37 19.88 -4.85
N SER A 243 -1.85 21.11 -4.75
CA SER A 243 -0.41 21.29 -4.54
C SER A 243 0.02 20.72 -3.18
N PRO A 244 1.30 20.33 -3.00
CA PRO A 244 1.79 19.78 -1.74
C PRO A 244 1.51 20.68 -0.52
N ASP A 245 1.62 22.01 -0.67
CA ASP A 245 1.34 22.96 0.40
C ASP A 245 -0.14 22.98 0.80
N LEU A 246 -1.05 22.96 -0.19
CA LEU A 246 -2.49 22.91 0.06
C LEU A 246 -2.89 21.58 0.68
N LEU A 247 -2.32 20.48 0.20
CA LEU A 247 -2.56 19.15 0.76
C LEU A 247 -2.06 19.04 2.20
N SER A 248 -0.86 19.55 2.49
CA SER A 248 -0.32 19.59 3.85
C SER A 248 -1.22 20.39 4.80
N ARG A 249 -1.72 21.55 4.35
CA ARG A 249 -2.68 22.37 5.12
C ARG A 249 -4.03 21.67 5.29
N LEU A 250 -4.49 20.89 4.30
CA LEU A 250 -5.70 20.09 4.39
C LEU A 250 -5.55 19.01 5.47
N PHE A 251 -4.43 18.29 5.51
CA PHE A 251 -4.14 17.31 6.58
C PHE A 251 -4.15 17.96 7.96
N VAL A 252 -3.55 19.15 8.11
CA VAL A 252 -3.59 19.89 9.39
C VAL A 252 -5.01 20.30 9.78
N THR A 253 -5.89 20.61 8.81
CA THR A 253 -7.29 21.02 9.06
C THR A 253 -8.12 19.89 9.67
N TYR A 254 -7.88 18.65 9.25
CA TYR A 254 -8.64 17.47 9.70
C TYR A 254 -7.87 16.56 10.66
N ALA A 255 -6.68 16.99 11.10
CA ALA A 255 -5.82 16.16 11.92
C ALA A 255 -6.48 15.84 13.26
N PRO A 256 -6.50 14.56 13.67
CA PRO A 256 -7.01 14.19 14.98
C PRO A 256 -6.09 14.70 16.07
N ILE A 257 -6.66 14.85 17.26
CA ILE A 257 -5.91 14.96 18.50
C ILE A 257 -5.89 13.57 19.12
N PHE A 258 -4.71 12.97 19.27
CA PHE A 258 -4.57 11.69 19.94
C PHE A 258 -4.36 11.91 21.43
N THR A 259 -5.33 11.49 22.25
CA THR A 259 -5.18 11.43 23.71
C THR A 259 -5.02 9.98 24.12
N ILE A 260 -3.86 9.64 24.66
CA ILE A 260 -3.44 8.25 24.92
C ILE A 260 -3.08 8.11 26.39
N GLU A 261 -3.48 7.01 27.03
CA GLU A 261 -3.00 6.67 28.37
C GLU A 261 -1.49 6.46 28.33
N ASP A 262 -0.72 7.12 29.20
CA ASP A 262 0.76 7.05 29.21
C ASP A 262 1.19 6.19 30.40
N SER A 263 1.22 4.87 30.21
CA SER A 263 1.65 3.90 31.23
C SER A 263 3.10 3.45 31.05
N GLY A 264 3.68 3.69 29.87
CA GLY A 264 5.08 3.40 29.54
C GLY A 264 5.49 3.96 28.18
N GLU A 265 6.74 3.72 27.79
CA GLU A 265 7.25 4.18 26.48
C GLU A 265 6.53 3.53 25.29
N PHE A 266 5.97 2.33 25.49
CA PHE A 266 5.17 1.64 24.47
C PHE A 266 3.82 2.32 24.17
N ASP A 267 3.36 3.25 25.01
CA ASP A 267 2.15 4.04 24.72
C ASP A 267 2.45 5.37 24.01
N ARG A 268 3.73 5.64 23.72
CA ARG A 268 4.15 6.92 23.14
C ARG A 268 4.28 6.83 21.62
N VAL A 269 3.63 7.77 20.94
CA VAL A 269 3.76 7.97 19.50
C VAL A 269 5.17 8.46 19.18
N GLY A 270 5.79 7.89 18.14
CA GLY A 270 7.13 8.27 17.68
C GLY A 270 7.37 8.04 16.19
N ALA A 271 8.52 8.50 15.71
CA ALA A 271 8.97 8.26 14.35
C ALA A 271 9.47 6.81 14.17
N VAL A 272 9.10 6.17 13.06
CA VAL A 272 9.65 4.87 12.67
C VAL A 272 11.14 5.02 12.38
N ASP A 273 11.94 4.11 12.93
CA ASP A 273 13.40 4.06 12.76
C ASP A 273 13.85 2.60 12.65
N PHE A 274 15.13 2.37 12.41
CA PHE A 274 15.74 1.05 12.33
C PHE A 274 16.93 0.96 13.30
N THR A 275 17.05 -0.18 13.99
CA THR A 275 18.26 -0.48 14.77
C THR A 275 19.46 -0.70 13.84
N LYS A 276 20.67 -0.74 14.40
CA LYS A 276 21.89 -1.03 13.64
C LYS A 276 21.86 -2.40 12.97
N GLU A 277 21.11 -3.33 13.56
CA GLU A 277 20.89 -4.69 13.07
C GLU A 277 19.77 -4.76 12.01
N GLY A 278 19.12 -3.64 11.69
CA GLY A 278 18.05 -3.53 10.69
C GLY A 278 16.66 -3.89 11.19
N ALA A 279 16.45 -4.03 12.49
CA ALA A 279 15.11 -4.26 13.06
C ALA A 279 14.33 -2.94 13.14
N VAL A 280 13.03 -2.97 12.82
CA VAL A 280 12.16 -1.80 12.96
C VAL A 280 12.00 -1.42 14.44
N THR A 281 12.06 -0.12 14.73
CA THR A 281 11.83 0.46 16.06
C THR A 281 11.07 1.79 15.92
N VAL A 282 10.74 2.41 17.06
CA VAL A 282 10.05 3.71 17.12
C VAL A 282 10.82 4.65 18.05
N ASN A 283 11.26 5.79 17.51
CA ASN A 283 11.88 6.87 18.26
C ASN A 283 10.79 7.75 18.91
N VAL A 284 10.50 7.48 20.19
CA VAL A 284 9.49 8.20 20.98
C VAL A 284 9.92 9.61 21.42
N LEU A 285 11.18 9.99 21.18
CA LEU A 285 11.67 11.36 21.42
C LEU A 285 11.24 12.32 20.31
N GLU A 286 10.83 11.79 19.16
CA GLU A 286 10.35 12.54 17.99
C GLU A 286 8.91 12.13 17.63
N PRO A 287 7.90 12.64 18.36
CA PRO A 287 6.51 12.35 18.05
C PRO A 287 6.16 12.65 16.60
N THR A 288 5.75 11.62 15.86
CA THR A 288 5.48 11.74 14.43
C THR A 288 4.21 10.96 14.07
N VAL A 289 3.33 11.62 13.32
CA VAL A 289 2.15 11.02 12.69
C VAL A 289 2.35 11.13 11.19
N TYR A 290 2.31 9.99 10.51
CA TYR A 290 2.47 9.91 9.06
C TYR A 290 1.12 10.14 8.39
N THR A 291 1.13 10.83 7.25
CA THR A 291 -0.09 11.16 6.51
C THR A 291 -0.04 10.58 5.10
N HIS A 292 -1.17 10.04 4.64
CA HIS A 292 -1.30 9.55 3.27
C HIS A 292 -2.68 9.92 2.71
N LEU A 293 -2.71 10.44 1.49
CA LEU A 293 -3.96 10.73 0.77
C LEU A 293 -4.31 9.51 -0.05
N THR A 294 -5.49 8.95 0.18
CA THR A 294 -6.05 7.89 -0.65
C THR A 294 -7.48 8.26 -1.07
N HIS A 295 -8.13 7.40 -1.85
CA HIS A 295 -9.47 7.63 -2.36
C HIS A 295 -10.30 6.36 -2.28
N THR A 296 -11.60 6.54 -2.13
CA THR A 296 -12.57 5.45 -2.18
C THR A 296 -13.69 5.74 -3.16
N ARG A 297 -14.31 4.69 -3.70
CA ARG A 297 -15.49 4.77 -4.55
C ARG A 297 -16.73 4.56 -3.69
N PHE A 298 -17.60 5.56 -3.64
CA PHE A 298 -18.86 5.53 -2.89
C PHE A 298 -19.97 6.14 -3.74
N GLU A 299 -21.05 5.38 -3.97
CA GLU A 299 -22.19 5.80 -4.81
C GLU A 299 -21.80 6.40 -6.17
N GLY A 300 -20.85 5.75 -6.86
CA GLY A 300 -20.37 6.19 -8.17
C GLY A 300 -19.44 7.42 -8.13
N ARG A 301 -19.11 7.94 -6.94
CA ARG A 301 -18.23 9.10 -6.73
C ARG A 301 -16.90 8.69 -6.11
N THR A 302 -15.87 9.48 -6.41
CA THR A 302 -14.55 9.35 -5.80
C THR A 302 -14.45 10.30 -4.61
N LEU A 303 -14.30 9.74 -3.41
CA LEU A 303 -14.19 10.49 -2.16
C LEU A 303 -12.75 10.44 -1.64
N PRO A 304 -12.14 11.58 -1.27
CA PRO A 304 -10.81 11.59 -0.67
C PRO A 304 -10.86 11.06 0.77
N GLN A 305 -9.80 10.34 1.13
CA GLN A 305 -9.58 9.81 2.46
C GLN A 305 -8.23 10.31 2.98
N LEU A 306 -8.28 11.08 4.07
CA LEU A 306 -7.10 11.55 4.79
C LEU A 306 -6.72 10.50 5.83
N VAL A 307 -5.59 9.81 5.59
CA VAL A 307 -5.08 8.76 6.47
C VAL A 307 -4.01 9.32 7.38
N TYR A 308 -4.10 9.02 8.67
CA TYR A 308 -3.14 9.36 9.71
C TYR A 308 -2.67 8.07 10.36
N VAL A 309 -1.35 7.84 10.39
CA VAL A 309 -0.76 6.64 10.99
C VAL A 309 0.15 7.06 12.14
N ALA A 310 -0.18 6.60 13.34
CA ALA A 310 0.66 6.77 14.53
C ALA A 310 1.26 5.42 14.91
N TRP A 311 2.58 5.40 15.13
CA TRP A 311 3.33 4.20 15.49
C TRP A 311 3.78 4.25 16.94
N PHE A 312 3.81 3.07 17.56
CA PHE A 312 4.20 2.82 18.94
C PHE A 312 5.29 1.75 18.98
N LEU A 313 6.11 1.80 20.04
CA LEU A 313 7.26 0.92 20.16
C LEU A 313 6.88 -0.57 20.19
N ALA A 314 5.77 -0.92 20.85
CA ALA A 314 5.36 -2.31 21.02
C ALA A 314 3.91 -2.42 21.47
N ARG A 315 3.33 -3.60 21.27
CA ARG A 315 2.20 -4.11 22.05
C ARG A 315 2.76 -5.11 23.06
N PRO A 316 2.98 -4.75 24.34
CA PRO A 316 3.53 -5.67 25.32
C PRO A 316 2.69 -6.94 25.41
N LYS A 317 3.36 -8.09 25.52
CA LYS A 317 2.68 -9.38 25.68
C LYS A 317 2.11 -9.48 27.09
N GLU A 318 0.82 -9.79 27.18
CA GLU A 318 0.15 -10.04 28.47
C GLU A 318 0.42 -11.45 29.03
N GLY A 319 1.01 -12.33 28.21
CA GLY A 319 1.42 -13.69 28.62
C GLY A 319 2.03 -14.50 27.49
N VAL A 320 2.49 -15.73 27.80
CA VAL A 320 3.18 -16.62 26.84
C VAL A 320 2.31 -17.01 25.63
N GLY A 321 0.99 -17.03 25.80
CA GLY A 321 0.04 -17.34 24.72
C GLY A 321 -0.43 -16.13 23.91
N ASP A 322 0.05 -14.93 24.20
CA ASP A 322 -0.33 -13.72 23.46
C ASP A 322 0.43 -13.65 22.12
N LEU A 323 -0.24 -14.11 21.07
CA LEU A 323 0.26 -14.10 19.70
C LEU A 323 0.15 -12.73 19.03
N LEU A 324 -0.54 -11.77 19.66
CA LEU A 324 -0.79 -10.44 19.11
C LEU A 324 0.23 -9.41 19.59
N GLY A 325 0.96 -9.70 20.68
CA GLY A 325 2.01 -8.81 21.17
C GLY A 325 3.30 -8.91 20.35
N GLY A 326 3.97 -7.77 20.16
CA GLY A 326 5.14 -7.67 19.31
C GLY A 326 5.83 -6.31 19.41
N ASN A 327 6.95 -6.20 18.69
CA ASN A 327 7.69 -4.95 18.52
C ASN A 327 7.13 -4.27 17.27
N LEU A 328 6.73 -3.00 17.38
CA LEU A 328 5.87 -2.24 16.49
C LEU A 328 4.37 -2.50 16.68
N ASP A 329 3.68 -1.48 17.17
CA ASP A 329 2.23 -1.37 17.20
C ASP A 329 1.83 -0.04 16.55
N GLY A 330 0.57 0.13 16.16
CA GLY A 330 0.12 1.37 15.55
C GLY A 330 -1.39 1.50 15.48
N ILE A 331 -1.81 2.71 15.11
CA ILE A 331 -3.20 3.01 14.80
C ILE A 331 -3.25 3.81 13.51
N ILE A 332 -4.14 3.38 12.63
CA ILE A 332 -4.55 4.15 11.47
C ILE A 332 -5.86 4.84 11.86
N TRP A 333 -5.90 6.16 11.74
CA TRP A 333 -7.10 6.97 11.78
C TRP A 333 -7.35 7.54 10.39
N ARG A 334 -8.56 7.38 9.86
CA ARG A 334 -8.89 7.83 8.51
C ARG A 334 -10.15 8.68 8.52
N VAL A 335 -10.11 9.77 7.77
CA VAL A 335 -11.22 10.71 7.59
C VAL A 335 -11.63 10.67 6.12
N THR A 336 -12.84 10.20 5.83
CA THR A 336 -13.43 10.27 4.49
C THR A 336 -14.22 11.55 4.35
N LEU A 337 -13.84 12.42 3.40
CA LEU A 337 -14.54 13.69 3.16
C LEU A 337 -15.56 13.55 2.02
N ASP A 338 -16.71 14.17 2.20
CA ASP A 338 -17.71 14.34 1.15
C ASP A 338 -17.30 15.47 0.17
N HIS A 339 -18.09 15.67 -0.88
CA HIS A 339 -17.86 16.64 -1.95
C HIS A 339 -17.79 18.11 -1.49
N ASP A 340 -18.33 18.45 -0.31
CA ASP A 340 -18.25 19.78 0.30
C ASP A 340 -17.08 19.90 1.31
N GLY A 341 -16.35 18.81 1.54
CA GLY A 341 -15.25 18.74 2.49
C GLY A 341 -15.69 18.38 3.90
N THR A 342 -16.98 18.17 4.15
CA THR A 342 -17.47 17.73 5.45
C THR A 342 -17.14 16.26 5.65
N PRO A 343 -16.69 15.84 6.84
CA PRO A 343 -16.49 14.42 7.13
C PRO A 343 -17.78 13.60 6.97
N LEU A 344 -17.69 12.55 6.14
CA LEU A 344 -18.76 11.57 5.94
C LEU A 344 -18.62 10.40 6.91
N LEU A 345 -17.37 9.97 7.13
CA LEU A 345 -17.02 8.79 7.90
C LEU A 345 -15.64 8.97 8.52
N PHE A 346 -15.52 8.60 9.79
CA PHE A 346 -14.23 8.33 10.40
C PHE A 346 -14.07 6.83 10.57
N ASP A 347 -12.85 6.33 10.46
CA ASP A 347 -12.57 4.93 10.74
C ASP A 347 -11.20 4.74 11.38
N SER A 348 -11.09 3.69 12.20
CA SER A 348 -9.85 3.31 12.87
C SER A 348 -9.49 1.86 12.53
N ILE A 349 -8.22 1.62 12.20
CA ILE A 349 -7.72 0.31 11.79
C ILE A 349 -6.39 0.06 12.49
N HIS A 350 -6.17 -1.15 12.99
CA HIS A 350 -4.84 -1.56 13.40
C HIS A 350 -4.01 -1.86 12.13
N PRO A 351 -2.73 -1.43 12.00
CA PRO A 351 -1.96 -1.55 10.76
C PRO A 351 -1.85 -2.95 10.13
N CYS A 352 -2.10 -4.02 10.90
CA CYS A 352 -2.26 -5.39 10.37
C CYS A 352 -3.56 -5.65 9.59
N GLY A 353 -4.47 -4.66 9.51
CA GLY A 353 -5.79 -4.76 8.88
C GLY A 353 -6.92 -5.28 9.78
N CYS A 354 -6.60 -5.72 11.00
CA CYS A 354 -7.59 -6.16 11.99
C CYS A 354 -8.24 -4.97 12.71
N TYR A 355 -9.29 -5.27 13.48
CA TYR A 355 -9.93 -4.33 14.41
C TYR A 355 -10.48 -3.06 13.74
N HIS A 356 -10.87 -3.15 12.48
CA HIS A 356 -11.45 -2.03 11.73
C HIS A 356 -12.79 -1.62 12.34
N MET A 357 -12.87 -0.37 12.79
CA MET A 357 -14.06 0.25 13.35
C MET A 357 -14.47 1.47 12.52
N PHE A 358 -15.78 1.65 12.36
CA PHE A 358 -16.39 2.74 11.61
C PHE A 358 -17.20 3.65 12.53
N PHE A 359 -17.03 4.96 12.37
CA PHE A 359 -17.71 6.01 13.10
C PHE A 359 -18.40 6.94 12.08
N PRO A 360 -19.62 6.58 11.63
CA PRO A 360 -20.37 7.38 10.66
C PRO A 360 -20.79 8.71 11.28
N THR A 361 -20.89 9.75 10.46
CA THR A 361 -21.57 11.01 10.83
C THR A 361 -23.06 10.93 10.51
N ASP A 362 -23.84 11.93 10.93
CA ASP A 362 -25.27 12.03 10.64
C ASP A 362 -25.60 12.07 9.13
N ARG A 363 -24.58 12.20 8.27
CA ARG A 363 -24.71 12.15 6.80
C ARG A 363 -24.83 10.72 6.24
N LEU A 364 -24.39 9.71 6.99
CA LEU A 364 -24.55 8.31 6.62
C LEU A 364 -25.76 7.73 7.36
N VAL A 365 -26.90 7.74 6.68
CA VAL A 365 -28.11 7.07 7.15
C VAL A 365 -28.16 5.64 6.63
N PRO A 366 -28.48 4.64 7.48
CA PRO A 366 -28.72 3.28 7.02
C PRO A 366 -29.81 3.26 5.97
N ASN A 367 -29.60 2.53 4.86
CA ASN A 367 -30.68 2.24 3.93
C ASN A 367 -31.78 1.48 4.68
N ALA A 368 -33.00 2.00 4.61
CA ALA A 368 -34.19 1.45 5.27
C ALA A 368 -34.60 0.08 4.73
#